data_AF-A0A6J4GRM2-F1
#
_entry.id   AF-A0A6J4GRM2-F1
#
_cell.length_a   1.000
_cell.length_b   1.000
_cell.length_c   1.000
_cell.angle_alpha   90.00
_cell.angle_beta   90.00
_cell.angle_gamma   90.00
#
_symmetry.space_group_name_H-M   'P 1'
#
loop_
_entity.id
_entity.type
_entity.pdbx_description
1 polymer ?
#
loop_
_entity_poly.entity_id
_entity_poly.type
_entity_poly.pdbx_seq_one_letter_code
_entity_poly.pdbx_strand_id
1 'polypeptide(L)'
;MKKVILIFVFLFVGLSVNAQAAKIKKEVSEAGDVASFELDCSVQFQSLAKGLRYNITRHEFKGPELKNSYRLLLVMDGFYSKTLNKTMTISAVLTDGTIIEAKKIIEDDGFFDGACTLKIKDPKALLEANIDKVIVHADKDVVYTLSAKNKAVFKQNLSNVINAK
;
A
#
# COMPACT_ATOMS: atom_id res chain seq x y z
N MET A 1 -7.48 42.77 -14.31
CA MET A 1 -6.51 41.78 -14.81
C MET A 1 -5.65 41.16 -13.69
N LYS A 2 -5.09 41.93 -12.74
CA LYS A 2 -4.30 41.38 -11.61
C LYS A 2 -5.05 40.38 -10.70
N LYS A 3 -6.36 40.57 -10.49
CA LYS A 3 -7.19 39.66 -9.67
C LYS A 3 -7.50 38.31 -10.32
N VAL A 4 -7.45 38.22 -11.65
CA VAL A 4 -7.71 36.98 -12.40
C VAL A 4 -6.48 36.07 -12.36
N ILE A 5 -5.28 36.66 -12.39
CA ILE A 5 -4.01 35.92 -12.29
C ILE A 5 -3.88 35.20 -10.94
N LEU A 6 -4.34 35.83 -9.85
CA LEU A 6 -4.31 35.25 -8.50
C LEU A 6 -5.16 33.97 -8.39
N ILE A 7 -6.33 33.93 -9.04
CA ILE A 7 -7.21 32.75 -9.04
C ILE A 7 -6.55 31.57 -9.79
N PHE A 8 -5.83 31.85 -10.89
CA PHE A 8 -5.09 30.82 -11.61
C PHE A 8 -3.90 30.27 -10.82
N VAL A 9 -3.17 31.11 -10.08
CA VAL A 9 -2.07 30.64 -9.22
C VAL A 9 -2.58 29.70 -8.12
N PHE A 10 -3.73 29.99 -7.50
CA PHE A 10 -4.34 29.09 -6.52
C PHE A 10 -4.88 27.79 -7.13
N LEU A 11 -5.38 27.81 -8.39
CA LEU A 11 -5.79 26.58 -9.09
C LEU A 11 -4.60 25.65 -9.40
N PHE A 12 -3.43 26.18 -9.76
CA PHE A 12 -2.24 25.36 -10.03
C PHE A 12 -1.56 24.84 -8.76
N VAL A 13 -1.59 25.61 -7.67
CA VAL A 13 -1.07 25.16 -6.36
C VAL A 13 -2.00 24.13 -5.70
N GLY A 14 -3.32 24.23 -5.93
CA GLY A 14 -4.29 23.24 -5.46
C GLY A 14 -4.20 21.87 -6.15
N LEU A 15 -3.64 21.80 -7.36
CA LEU A 15 -3.41 20.55 -8.09
C LEU A 15 -2.13 19.82 -7.68
N SER A 16 -1.23 20.47 -6.94
CA SER A 16 0.09 19.91 -6.58
C SER A 16 0.14 19.26 -5.19
N VAL A 17 -0.96 19.27 -4.43
CA VAL A 17 -1.03 18.61 -3.13
C VAL A 17 -1.47 17.15 -3.31
N ASN A 18 -0.58 16.20 -2.99
CA ASN A 18 -0.74 14.73 -3.04
C ASN A 18 -0.39 14.00 -4.34
N ALA A 19 0.66 14.41 -5.06
CA ALA A 19 1.22 13.61 -6.17
C ALA A 19 2.74 13.37 -6.09
N GLN A 20 3.39 13.72 -4.98
CA GLN A 20 4.78 13.31 -4.79
C GLN A 20 4.81 11.81 -4.46
N ALA A 21 5.30 11.01 -5.40
CA ALA A 21 5.68 9.64 -5.15
C ALA A 21 6.62 9.60 -3.93
N ALA A 22 6.39 8.66 -3.01
CA ALA A 22 7.18 8.61 -1.80
C ALA A 22 8.64 8.32 -2.16
N LYS A 23 9.56 9.01 -1.48
CA LYS A 23 11.00 8.71 -1.57
C LYS A 23 11.22 7.26 -1.17
N ILE A 24 12.20 6.58 -1.78
CA ILE A 24 12.56 5.23 -1.35
C ILE A 24 13.64 5.32 -0.27
N LYS A 25 13.41 4.66 0.87
CA LYS A 25 14.42 4.41 1.89
C LYS A 25 15.08 3.07 1.58
N LYS A 26 16.41 3.06 1.60
CA LYS A 26 17.22 1.84 1.52
C LYS A 26 17.82 1.57 2.88
N GLU A 27 17.67 0.35 3.35
CA GLU A 27 18.34 -0.15 4.54
C GLU A 27 19.06 -1.45 4.22
N VAL A 28 20.16 -1.72 4.91
CA VAL A 28 20.90 -2.97 4.79
C VAL A 28 21.00 -3.56 6.19
N SER A 29 20.68 -4.85 6.34
CA SER A 29 20.80 -5.56 7.60
C SER A 29 22.23 -5.46 8.15
N GLU A 30 22.39 -5.58 9.47
CA GLU A 30 23.72 -5.54 10.12
C GLU A 30 24.67 -6.62 9.56
N ALA A 31 24.14 -7.80 9.24
CA ALA A 31 24.91 -8.88 8.60
C ALA A 31 25.20 -8.65 7.10
N GLY A 32 24.61 -7.63 6.50
CA GLY A 32 24.82 -7.26 5.09
C GLY A 32 24.18 -8.19 4.07
N ASP A 33 23.35 -9.13 4.52
CA ASP A 33 22.73 -10.21 3.76
C ASP A 33 21.36 -9.85 3.18
N VAL A 34 20.70 -8.82 3.71
CA VAL A 34 19.39 -8.36 3.23
C VAL A 34 19.42 -6.84 3.02
N ALA A 35 19.02 -6.39 1.84
CA ALA A 35 18.72 -5.00 1.58
C ALA A 35 17.20 -4.79 1.52
N SER A 36 16.67 -3.82 2.26
CA SER A 36 15.27 -3.42 2.23
C SER A 36 15.12 -2.11 1.45
N PHE A 37 14.09 -2.04 0.62
CA PHE A 37 13.70 -0.87 -0.15
C PHE A 37 12.22 -0.59 0.12
N GLU A 38 11.92 0.50 0.80
CA GLU A 38 10.56 0.82 1.23
C GLU A 38 10.19 2.26 0.91
N LEU A 39 8.88 2.55 0.84
CA LEU A 39 8.42 3.93 0.77
C LEU A 39 8.74 4.61 2.10
N ASP A 40 9.42 5.75 2.03
CA ASP A 40 9.69 6.63 3.17
C ASP A 40 8.36 7.21 3.66
N CYS A 41 7.80 6.56 4.67
CA CYS A 41 6.56 6.93 5.32
C CYS A 41 6.80 7.58 6.70
N SER A 42 7.99 8.15 6.93
CA SER A 42 8.39 8.77 8.21
C SER A 42 7.44 9.86 8.70
N VAL A 43 6.82 10.60 7.77
CA VAL A 43 5.80 11.62 8.08
C VAL A 43 4.39 11.02 8.09
N GLN A 44 4.05 10.28 7.04
CA GLN A 44 2.75 9.63 6.90
C GLN A 44 2.80 8.49 5.88
N PHE A 45 1.97 7.47 6.10
CA PHE A 45 1.71 6.44 5.09
C PHE A 45 0.99 7.02 3.88
N GLN A 46 1.22 6.42 2.72
CA GLN A 46 0.53 6.79 1.48
C GLN A 46 -0.94 6.36 1.55
N SER A 47 -1.86 7.19 1.04
CA SER A 47 -3.28 6.82 0.99
C SER A 47 -3.57 5.93 -0.22
N LEU A 48 -4.19 4.77 0.01
CA LEU A 48 -4.69 3.87 -1.03
C LEU A 48 -6.16 4.17 -1.35
N ALA A 49 -6.96 4.41 -0.31
CA ALA A 49 -8.35 4.86 -0.39
C ALA A 49 -8.69 5.67 0.87
N LYS A 50 -9.92 6.22 0.95
CA LYS A 50 -10.38 6.86 2.18
C LYS A 50 -10.40 5.83 3.31
N GLY A 51 -9.70 6.10 4.40
CA GLY A 51 -9.61 5.17 5.53
C GLY A 51 -8.66 3.99 5.31
N LEU A 52 -7.90 3.96 4.21
CA LEU A 52 -6.94 2.89 3.91
C LEU A 52 -5.63 3.48 3.43
N ARG A 53 -4.56 3.21 4.16
CA ARG A 53 -3.20 3.64 3.92
C ARG A 53 -2.31 2.43 3.59
N TYR A 54 -1.14 2.68 3.01
CA TYR A 54 -0.23 1.60 2.62
C TYR A 54 1.26 1.97 2.66
N ASN A 55 2.09 0.93 2.71
CA ASN A 55 3.52 0.96 2.37
C ASN A 55 3.86 -0.25 1.48
N ILE A 56 4.88 -0.12 0.64
CA ILE A 56 5.41 -1.19 -0.20
C ILE A 56 6.87 -1.39 0.19
N THR A 57 7.23 -2.63 0.52
CA THR A 57 8.61 -3.01 0.86
C THR A 57 9.08 -4.11 -0.07
N ARG A 58 10.27 -3.94 -0.64
CA ARG A 58 11.03 -4.98 -1.34
C ARG A 58 12.24 -5.37 -0.49
N HIS A 59 12.34 -6.65 -0.12
CA HIS A 59 13.57 -7.21 0.42
C HIS A 59 14.34 -7.92 -0.67
N GLU A 60 15.61 -7.60 -0.79
CA GLU A 60 16.59 -8.24 -1.65
C GLU A 60 17.53 -9.07 -0.79
N PHE A 61 17.53 -10.38 -0.98
CA PHE A 61 18.36 -11.31 -0.22
C PHE A 61 19.62 -11.62 -1.01
N LYS A 62 20.78 -11.52 -0.38
CA LYS A 62 22.05 -11.98 -0.94
C LYS A 62 22.17 -13.48 -0.73
N GLY A 63 22.25 -14.23 -1.83
CA GLY A 63 22.42 -15.67 -1.83
C GLY A 63 22.38 -16.24 -3.26
N PRO A 64 22.70 -17.53 -3.44
CA PRO A 64 22.63 -18.19 -4.75
C PRO A 64 21.20 -18.18 -5.34
N GLU A 65 20.19 -18.04 -4.47
CA GLU A 65 18.80 -17.78 -4.87
C GLU A 65 18.48 -16.30 -4.67
N LEU A 66 18.81 -15.45 -5.66
CA LEU A 66 18.39 -14.05 -5.71
C LEU A 66 16.85 -13.97 -5.81
N LYS A 67 16.16 -14.03 -4.67
CA LYS A 67 14.69 -13.93 -4.59
C LYS A 67 14.30 -12.64 -3.93
N ASN A 68 13.86 -11.66 -4.71
CA ASN A 68 13.21 -10.48 -4.16
C ASN A 68 11.87 -10.88 -3.55
N SER A 69 11.59 -10.37 -2.34
CA SER A 69 10.26 -10.48 -1.74
C SER A 69 9.59 -9.12 -1.72
N TYR A 70 8.33 -9.06 -2.15
CA TYR A 70 7.54 -7.84 -2.17
C TYR A 70 6.38 -7.96 -1.19
N ARG A 71 6.20 -6.93 -0.37
CA ARG A 71 5.17 -6.87 0.66
C ARG A 71 4.40 -5.56 0.53
N LEU A 72 3.08 -5.66 0.59
CA LEU A 72 2.16 -4.52 0.66
C LEU A 72 1.57 -4.50 2.06
N LEU A 73 2.03 -3.55 2.87
CA LEU A 73 1.41 -3.26 4.16
C LEU A 73 0.18 -2.39 3.92
N LEU A 74 -0.95 -2.78 4.47
CA LEU A 74 -2.21 -2.06 4.47
C LEU A 74 -2.52 -1.65 5.91
N VAL A 75 -2.85 -0.37 6.11
CA VAL A 75 -3.17 0.21 7.42
C VAL A 75 -4.55 0.87 7.33
N MET A 76 -5.51 0.33 8.06
CA MET A 76 -6.89 0.81 8.09
C MET A 76 -7.09 1.85 9.18
N ASP A 77 -7.89 2.88 8.89
CA ASP A 77 -8.30 3.85 9.89
C ASP A 77 -9.46 3.27 10.71
N GLY A 78 -9.29 3.25 12.04
CA GLY A 78 -10.25 2.64 12.96
C GLY A 78 -9.88 1.19 13.27
N PHE A 79 -9.46 0.94 14.51
CA PHE A 79 -9.18 -0.40 15.01
C PHE A 79 -10.50 -1.14 15.22
N TYR A 80 -10.61 -2.38 14.72
CA TYR A 80 -11.77 -3.21 15.01
C TYR A 80 -11.58 -3.83 16.40
N SER A 81 -12.27 -3.30 17.41
CA SER A 81 -12.12 -3.76 18.80
C SER A 81 -13.01 -4.96 19.15
N LYS A 82 -13.98 -5.30 18.29
CA LYS A 82 -14.84 -6.48 18.44
C LYS A 82 -15.13 -7.07 17.08
N THR A 83 -14.21 -7.89 16.60
CA THR A 83 -14.48 -8.77 15.46
C THR A 83 -15.08 -10.07 15.98
N LEU A 84 -16.29 -10.42 15.54
CA LEU A 84 -16.98 -11.65 15.99
C LEU A 84 -16.34 -12.93 15.43
N ASN A 85 -15.54 -12.81 14.37
CA ASN A 85 -14.87 -13.92 13.73
C ASN A 85 -13.46 -14.12 14.30
N LYS A 86 -13.08 -15.37 14.61
CA LYS A 86 -11.71 -15.72 15.02
C LYS A 86 -10.65 -15.43 13.94
N THR A 87 -11.09 -15.24 12.70
CA THR A 87 -10.22 -15.00 11.56
C THR A 87 -10.81 -13.94 10.65
N MET A 88 -9.96 -13.05 10.15
CA MET A 88 -10.29 -12.03 9.16
C MET A 88 -9.45 -12.27 7.90
N THR A 89 -10.02 -11.99 6.73
CA THR A 89 -9.30 -12.08 5.45
C THR A 89 -9.27 -10.71 4.79
N ILE A 90 -8.11 -10.29 4.31
CA ILE A 90 -7.94 -9.07 3.54
C ILE A 90 -7.57 -9.46 2.12
N SER A 91 -8.33 -8.97 1.14
CA SER A 91 -8.21 -9.33 -0.26
C SER A 91 -8.05 -8.08 -1.12
N ALA A 92 -6.94 -7.96 -1.85
CA ALA A 92 -6.79 -7.00 -2.93
C ALA A 92 -7.25 -7.65 -4.24
N VAL A 93 -8.32 -7.11 -4.82
CA VAL A 93 -8.88 -7.56 -6.10
C VAL A 93 -8.28 -6.70 -7.21
N LEU A 94 -7.65 -7.33 -8.19
CA LEU A 94 -7.05 -6.66 -9.32
C LEU A 94 -8.07 -6.45 -10.45
N THR A 95 -7.77 -5.57 -11.42
CA THR A 95 -8.74 -5.27 -12.49
C THR A 95 -8.97 -6.45 -13.45
N ASP A 96 -8.04 -7.41 -13.49
CA ASP A 96 -8.17 -8.66 -14.25
C ASP A 96 -8.94 -9.76 -13.48
N GLY A 97 -9.40 -9.47 -12.26
CA GLY A 97 -10.09 -10.41 -11.39
C GLY A 97 -9.19 -11.26 -10.50
N THR A 98 -7.85 -11.14 -10.62
CA THR A 98 -6.91 -11.81 -9.73
C THR A 98 -7.10 -11.32 -8.29
N ILE A 99 -7.00 -12.23 -7.31
CA ILE A 99 -7.13 -11.91 -5.88
C ILE A 99 -5.80 -12.19 -5.18
N ILE A 100 -5.28 -11.18 -4.49
CA ILE A 100 -4.15 -11.32 -3.56
C ILE A 100 -4.73 -11.21 -2.14
N GLU A 101 -4.62 -12.27 -1.36
CA GLU A 101 -5.22 -12.32 -0.03
C GLU A 101 -4.22 -12.66 1.09
N ALA A 102 -4.55 -12.23 2.30
CA ALA A 102 -3.93 -12.68 3.53
C ALA A 102 -4.99 -12.92 4.61
N LYS A 103 -4.78 -13.97 5.40
CA LYS A 103 -5.61 -14.31 6.54
C LYS A 103 -4.91 -13.87 7.83
N LYS A 104 -5.64 -13.18 8.70
CA LYS A 104 -5.20 -12.75 10.03
C LYS A 104 -6.04 -13.48 11.07
N ILE A 105 -5.36 -14.08 12.04
CA ILE A 105 -6.01 -14.61 13.26
C ILE A 105 -6.14 -13.43 14.22
N ILE A 106 -7.33 -13.27 14.78
CA ILE A 106 -7.64 -12.19 15.71
C ILE A 106 -7.31 -12.65 17.12
N GLU A 107 -6.83 -11.75 17.94
CA GLU A 107 -6.50 -12.03 19.35
C GLU A 107 -7.76 -12.46 20.12
N ASP A 108 -7.55 -13.16 21.24
CA ASP A 108 -8.64 -13.75 22.03
C ASP A 108 -9.62 -12.71 22.59
N ASP A 109 -9.19 -11.46 22.72
CA ASP A 109 -10.02 -10.32 23.14
C ASP A 109 -10.82 -9.68 21.99
N GLY A 110 -10.66 -10.18 20.76
CA GLY A 110 -11.33 -9.68 19.56
C GLY A 110 -10.72 -8.40 18.98
N PHE A 111 -9.51 -8.02 19.42
CA PHE A 111 -8.82 -6.83 18.96
C PHE A 111 -8.06 -7.06 17.65
N PHE A 112 -8.18 -6.09 16.75
CA PHE A 112 -7.39 -6.01 15.53
C PHE A 112 -6.71 -4.64 15.40
N ASP A 113 -5.39 -4.68 15.25
CA ASP A 113 -4.46 -3.53 15.16
C ASP A 113 -4.59 -2.70 13.86
N GLY A 114 -5.51 -3.05 12.96
CA GLY A 114 -5.73 -2.30 11.73
C GLY A 114 -4.63 -2.49 10.69
N ALA A 115 -3.66 -3.39 10.88
CA ALA A 115 -2.54 -3.59 9.97
C ALA A 115 -2.52 -4.99 9.36
N CYS A 116 -2.38 -5.08 8.04
CA CYS A 116 -2.27 -6.36 7.34
C CYS A 116 -1.23 -6.29 6.22
N THR A 117 -0.43 -7.34 6.07
CA THR A 117 0.60 -7.42 5.04
C THR A 117 0.22 -8.46 3.99
N LEU A 118 0.04 -8.03 2.74
CA LEU A 118 -0.13 -8.90 1.59
C LEU A 118 1.22 -9.24 0.97
N LYS A 119 1.44 -10.51 0.61
CA LYS A 119 2.63 -10.93 -0.14
C LYS A 119 2.37 -10.76 -1.63
N ILE A 120 3.17 -9.95 -2.30
CA ILE A 120 3.12 -9.77 -3.75
C ILE A 120 4.05 -10.81 -4.38
N LYS A 121 3.47 -11.80 -5.06
CA LYS A 121 4.24 -12.85 -5.74
C LYS A 121 4.85 -12.34 -7.06
N ASP A 122 4.05 -11.62 -7.83
CA ASP A 122 4.46 -11.02 -9.09
C ASP A 122 4.16 -9.51 -9.08
N PRO A 123 5.16 -8.67 -8.77
CA PRO A 123 4.98 -7.22 -8.72
C PRO A 123 4.82 -6.60 -10.12
N LYS A 124 5.22 -7.30 -11.20
CA LYS A 124 5.04 -6.80 -12.58
C LYS A 124 3.60 -7.03 -13.04
N ALA A 125 3.05 -8.21 -12.79
CA ALA A 125 1.62 -8.45 -13.03
C ALA A 125 0.74 -7.46 -12.25
N LEU A 126 1.12 -7.12 -11.01
CA LEU A 126 0.42 -6.11 -10.21
C LEU A 126 0.49 -4.70 -10.82
N LEU A 127 1.61 -4.32 -11.45
CA LEU A 127 1.72 -3.04 -12.18
C LEU A 127 0.78 -2.99 -13.39
N GLU A 128 0.54 -4.13 -14.03
CA GLU A 128 -0.32 -4.22 -15.22
C GLU A 128 -1.80 -4.22 -14.82
N ALA A 129 -2.18 -5.11 -13.91
CA ALA A 129 -3.57 -5.35 -13.53
C ALA A 129 -4.13 -4.33 -12.51
N ASN A 130 -3.30 -3.49 -11.85
CA ASN A 130 -3.71 -2.55 -10.79
C ASN A 130 -4.53 -3.18 -9.65
N ILE A 131 -4.63 -2.50 -8.51
CA ILE A 131 -5.64 -2.87 -7.50
C ILE A 131 -6.93 -2.11 -7.85
N ASP A 132 -8.05 -2.81 -7.98
CA ASP A 132 -9.35 -2.19 -8.18
C ASP A 132 -10.00 -1.81 -6.85
N LYS A 133 -10.01 -2.78 -5.94
CA LYS A 133 -10.57 -2.64 -4.59
C LYS A 133 -9.83 -3.52 -3.60
N VAL A 134 -9.85 -3.12 -2.35
CA VAL A 134 -9.46 -3.95 -1.21
C VAL A 134 -10.73 -4.29 -0.43
N ILE A 135 -10.90 -5.56 -0.07
CA ILE A 135 -12.02 -6.04 0.71
C ILE A 135 -11.49 -6.63 2.01
N VAL A 136 -12.07 -6.20 3.13
CA VAL A 136 -11.82 -6.77 4.44
C VAL A 136 -13.03 -7.61 4.81
N HIS A 137 -12.82 -8.92 4.87
CA HIS A 137 -13.81 -9.93 5.24
C HIS A 137 -13.68 -10.21 6.74
N ALA A 138 -14.52 -9.53 7.53
CA ALA A 138 -14.65 -9.71 8.96
C ALA A 138 -16.07 -10.18 9.31
N ASP A 139 -16.73 -9.59 10.31
CA ASP A 139 -18.16 -9.77 10.59
C ASP A 139 -19.05 -9.27 9.43
N LYS A 140 -18.59 -8.21 8.76
CA LYS A 140 -19.13 -7.67 7.53
C LYS A 140 -18.01 -7.34 6.56
N ASP A 141 -18.35 -7.32 5.29
CA ASP A 141 -17.42 -6.88 4.25
C ASP A 141 -17.27 -5.36 4.27
N VAL A 142 -16.03 -4.90 4.35
CA VAL A 142 -15.68 -3.49 4.15
C VAL A 142 -14.88 -3.36 2.87
N VAL A 143 -15.42 -2.58 1.93
CA VAL A 143 -14.87 -2.44 0.57
C VAL A 143 -14.25 -1.06 0.39
N TYR A 144 -12.97 -1.03 0.11
CA TYR A 144 -12.20 0.16 -0.27
C TYR A 144 -11.99 0.17 -1.78
N THR A 145 -12.78 0.96 -2.49
CA THR A 145 -12.61 1.12 -3.95
C THR A 145 -11.56 2.18 -4.24
N LEU A 146 -10.60 1.86 -5.12
CA LEU A 146 -9.52 2.79 -5.45
C LEU A 146 -9.96 3.76 -6.55
N SER A 147 -9.71 5.04 -6.33
CA SER A 147 -9.89 6.07 -7.38
C SER A 147 -8.82 5.94 -8.47
N ALA A 148 -9.09 6.44 -9.67
CA ALA A 148 -8.10 6.44 -10.76
C ALA A 148 -6.79 7.14 -10.36
N LYS A 149 -6.90 8.24 -9.59
CA LYS A 149 -5.73 8.96 -9.03
C LYS A 149 -4.90 8.04 -8.12
N ASN A 150 -5.54 7.34 -7.19
CA ASN A 150 -4.84 6.48 -6.23
C ASN A 150 -4.22 5.26 -6.93
N LYS A 151 -4.89 4.69 -7.94
CA LYS A 151 -4.31 3.63 -8.78
C LYS A 151 -3.02 4.09 -9.46
N ALA A 152 -3.02 5.28 -10.06
CA ALA A 152 -1.84 5.85 -10.72
C ALA A 152 -0.68 6.10 -9.74
N VAL A 153 -0.97 6.68 -8.57
CA VAL A 153 0.05 6.91 -7.53
C VAL A 153 0.61 5.59 -6.99
N PHE A 154 -0.25 4.60 -6.72
CA PHE A 154 0.17 3.27 -6.29
C PHE A 154 1.10 2.61 -7.32
N LYS A 155 0.73 2.66 -8.60
CA LYS A 155 1.53 2.12 -9.71
C LYS A 155 2.90 2.80 -9.80
N GLN A 156 2.95 4.12 -9.65
CA GLN A 156 4.22 4.86 -9.63
C GLN A 156 5.09 4.43 -8.44
N ASN A 157 4.52 4.34 -7.24
CA ASN A 157 5.26 3.94 -6.04
C ASN A 157 5.77 2.49 -6.12
N LEU A 158 4.94 1.56 -6.62
CA LEU A 158 5.35 0.17 -6.86
C LEU A 158 6.50 0.11 -7.86
N SER A 159 6.43 0.86 -8.96
CA SER A 159 7.51 0.95 -9.94
C SER A 159 8.80 1.49 -9.32
N ASN A 160 8.71 2.54 -8.49
CA ASN A 160 9.87 3.09 -7.80
C ASN A 160 10.54 2.05 -6.87
N VAL A 161 9.75 1.27 -6.11
CA VAL A 161 10.27 0.20 -5.24
C VAL A 161 10.89 -0.94 -6.06
N ILE A 162 10.28 -1.34 -7.18
CA ILE A 162 10.83 -2.37 -8.06
C ILE A 162 12.18 -1.94 -8.65
N ASN A 163 12.34 -0.66 -9.01
CA ASN A 163 13.51 -0.15 -9.70
C ASN A 163 14.58 0.47 -8.78
N ALA A 164 14.32 0.55 -7.47
CA ALA A 164 15.26 1.09 -6.50
C ALA A 164 16.59 0.31 -6.48
N LYS A 165 17.69 1.00 -6.14
CA LYS A 165 19.05 0.45 -6.08
C LYS A 165 19.78 0.90 -4.84
#